data_AF-A0A7V9U861-F1
#
_entry.id   AF-A0A7V9U861-F1
#
_cell.length_a   1.000
_cell.length_b   1.000
_cell.length_c   1.000
_cell.angle_alpha   90.00
_cell.angle_beta   90.00
_cell.angle_gamma   90.00
#
_symmetry.space_group_name_H-M   'P 1'
#
loop_
_entity.id
_entity.type
_entity.pdbx_description
1 polymer ?
#
loop_
_entity_poly.entity_id
_entity_poly.type
_entity_poly.pdbx_seq_one_letter_code
_entity_poly.pdbx_strand_id
1 'polypeptide(L)'
;MPDPADDFAVWASLEGVPSALAATRDGIDALLRDRGLRRTTAELTAESLLRGAVASARLDGSRATAEELRAGSDPVAAAAVRLNGQLLSLVPVIGRSPMQALARMHSLAAPQDAPSDEVGRPRGAPGVAARL
;
A
#
# COMPACT_ATOMS: atom_id res chain seq x y z
N MET A 1 -19.94 -21.99 12.98
CA MET A 1 -20.43 -20.71 13.54
C MET A 1 -19.28 -19.74 13.51
N PRO A 2 -19.42 -18.52 12.96
CA PRO A 2 -18.37 -17.51 13.05
C PRO A 2 -17.98 -17.30 14.52
N ASP A 3 -16.70 -17.01 14.76
CA ASP A 3 -16.19 -16.70 16.10
C ASP A 3 -16.95 -15.47 16.63
N PRO A 4 -17.57 -15.54 17.83
CA PRO A 4 -18.24 -14.38 18.42
C PRO A 4 -17.32 -13.16 18.62
N ALA A 5 -16.00 -13.32 18.47
CA ALA A 5 -15.02 -12.23 18.51
C ALA A 5 -14.64 -11.63 17.14
N ASP A 6 -15.12 -12.19 16.01
CA ASP A 6 -14.79 -11.66 14.68
C ASP A 6 -15.88 -10.69 14.18
N ASP A 7 -15.76 -9.43 14.60
CA ASP A 7 -16.60 -8.32 14.15
C ASP A 7 -16.59 -8.13 12.63
N PHE A 8 -15.60 -8.69 11.91
CA PHE A 8 -15.50 -8.62 10.46
C PHE A 8 -16.15 -9.81 9.73
N ALA A 9 -16.58 -10.86 10.43
CA ALA A 9 -17.15 -12.06 9.82
C ALA A 9 -18.40 -11.77 8.98
N VAL A 10 -19.25 -10.85 9.44
CA VAL A 10 -20.47 -10.42 8.72
C VAL A 10 -20.08 -9.77 7.39
N TRP A 11 -19.10 -8.88 7.40
CA TRP A 11 -18.61 -8.18 6.21
C TRP A 11 -17.94 -9.13 5.22
N ALA A 12 -17.16 -10.10 5.73
CA ALA A 12 -16.53 -11.13 4.91
C ALA A 12 -17.55 -12.06 4.22
N SER A 13 -18.77 -12.16 4.75
CA SER A 13 -19.86 -13.00 4.22
C SER A 13 -20.76 -12.31 3.19
N LEU A 14 -20.52 -11.02 2.90
CA LEU A 14 -21.31 -10.29 1.91
C LEU A 14 -21.23 -10.95 0.53
N GLU A 15 -22.32 -10.85 -0.22
CA GLU A 15 -22.41 -11.43 -1.56
C GLU A 15 -21.24 -10.97 -2.45
N GLY A 16 -20.61 -11.92 -3.13
CA GLY A 16 -19.46 -11.67 -3.99
C GLY A 16 -18.11 -11.53 -3.27
N VAL A 17 -18.07 -11.24 -1.96
CA VAL A 17 -16.80 -11.11 -1.23
C VAL A 17 -16.03 -12.44 -1.14
N PRO A 18 -16.65 -13.58 -0.76
CA PRO A 18 -15.95 -14.85 -0.72
C PRO A 18 -15.40 -15.29 -2.08
N SER A 19 -16.16 -15.10 -3.16
CA SER A 19 -15.74 -15.48 -4.51
C SER A 19 -14.63 -14.58 -5.04
N ALA A 20 -14.70 -13.26 -4.80
CA ALA A 20 -13.63 -12.33 -5.16
C ALA A 20 -12.33 -12.63 -4.40
N LEU A 21 -12.43 -12.95 -3.10
CA LEU A 21 -11.28 -13.37 -2.30
C LEU A 21 -10.67 -14.67 -2.84
N ALA A 22 -11.48 -15.68 -3.12
CA ALA A 22 -11.01 -16.96 -3.67
C ALA A 22 -10.30 -16.76 -5.02
N ALA A 23 -10.93 -16.06 -5.96
CA ALA A 23 -10.34 -15.77 -7.28
C ALA A 23 -9.02 -14.98 -7.18
N THR A 24 -8.94 -14.02 -6.24
CA THR A 24 -7.72 -13.25 -5.99
C THR A 24 -6.59 -14.15 -5.47
N ARG A 25 -6.90 -15.05 -4.52
CA ARG A 25 -5.93 -16.00 -3.98
C ARG A 25 -5.44 -16.96 -5.06
N ASP A 26 -6.35 -17.50 -5.87
CA ASP A 26 -5.99 -18.38 -6.99
C ASP A 26 -5.04 -17.71 -7.98
N GLY A 27 -5.27 -16.43 -8.30
CA GLY A 27 -4.38 -15.63 -9.16
C GLY A 27 -2.99 -15.41 -8.55
N ILE A 28 -2.91 -15.07 -7.27
CA ILE A 28 -1.63 -14.91 -6.54
C ILE A 28 -0.89 -16.24 -6.47
N ASP A 29 -1.60 -17.32 -6.17
CA ASP A 29 -1.06 -18.66 -6.09
C ASP A 29 -0.48 -19.12 -7.43
N ALA A 30 -1.17 -18.84 -8.53
CA ALA A 30 -0.68 -19.12 -9.88
C ALA A 30 0.63 -18.36 -10.16
N LEU A 31 0.68 -17.07 -9.81
CA LEU A 31 1.88 -16.23 -9.94
C LEU A 31 3.07 -16.78 -9.13
N LEU A 32 2.85 -17.18 -7.88
CA LEU A 32 3.90 -17.71 -6.99
C LEU A 32 4.37 -19.12 -7.37
N ARG A 33 3.48 -19.93 -7.96
CA ARG A 33 3.82 -21.28 -8.43
C ARG A 33 4.60 -21.25 -9.75
N ASP A 34 4.47 -20.20 -10.56
CA ASP A 34 5.21 -20.04 -11.81
C ASP A 34 6.72 -20.03 -11.56
N ARG A 35 7.39 -21.10 -12.01
CA ARG A 35 8.84 -21.28 -11.86
C ARG A 35 9.65 -20.32 -12.73
N GLY A 36 9.09 -19.77 -13.80
CA GLY A 36 9.71 -18.78 -14.67
C GLY A 36 9.88 -17.43 -13.97
N LEU A 37 8.92 -17.05 -13.10
CA LEU A 37 8.93 -15.79 -12.33
C LEU A 37 9.72 -15.86 -11.02
N ARG A 38 10.13 -17.06 -10.59
CA ARG A 38 10.99 -17.24 -9.39
C ARG A 38 12.34 -16.53 -9.49
N ARG A 39 12.77 -16.14 -10.70
CA ARG A 39 13.91 -15.26 -10.93
C ARG A 39 13.43 -13.84 -11.22
N THR A 40 12.78 -13.21 -10.25
CA THR A 40 12.48 -11.78 -10.35
C THR A 40 13.80 -11.02 -10.22
N THR A 41 14.18 -10.27 -11.26
CA THR A 41 15.38 -9.42 -11.20
C THR A 41 15.09 -8.12 -10.45
N ALA A 42 16.13 -7.39 -10.08
CA ALA A 42 15.98 -6.08 -9.46
C ALA A 42 15.21 -5.10 -10.38
N GLU A 43 15.45 -5.19 -11.70
CA GLU A 43 14.80 -4.36 -12.72
C GLU A 43 13.31 -4.67 -12.84
N LEU A 44 12.92 -5.95 -12.86
CA LEU A 44 11.51 -6.35 -12.88
C LEU A 44 10.78 -5.90 -11.61
N THR A 45 11.46 -5.99 -10.46
CA THR A 45 10.92 -5.50 -9.18
C THR A 45 10.71 -3.99 -9.23
N ALA A 46 11.73 -3.23 -9.68
CA ALA A 46 11.66 -1.78 -9.79
C ALA A 46 10.54 -1.33 -10.75
N GLU A 47 10.39 -1.99 -11.89
CA GLU A 47 9.33 -1.70 -12.86
C GLU A 47 7.94 -2.02 -12.28
N SER A 48 7.78 -3.12 -11.54
CA SER A 48 6.53 -3.46 -10.85
C SER A 48 6.16 -2.39 -9.80
N LEU A 49 7.13 -1.97 -8.98
CA LEU A 49 6.93 -0.90 -7.99
C LEU A 49 6.60 0.45 -8.64
N LEU A 50 7.24 0.78 -9.76
CA LEU A 50 6.93 1.99 -10.52
C LEU A 50 5.50 1.98 -11.05
N ARG A 51 5.02 0.85 -11.57
CA ARG A 51 3.62 0.70 -12.01
C ARG A 51 2.65 0.87 -10.84
N GLY A 52 2.96 0.29 -9.68
CA GLY A 52 2.20 0.49 -8.44
C GLY A 52 2.16 1.96 -8.02
N ALA A 53 3.28 2.67 -8.12
CA ALA A 53 3.37 4.10 -7.84
C ALA A 53 2.49 4.93 -8.79
N VAL A 54 2.55 4.67 -10.10
CA VAL A 54 1.71 5.35 -11.09
C VAL A 54 0.22 5.15 -10.78
N ALA A 55 -0.18 3.90 -10.48
CA ALA A 55 -1.57 3.60 -10.13
C ALA A 55 -2.00 4.30 -8.84
N SER A 56 -1.14 4.30 -7.81
CA SER A 56 -1.40 4.98 -6.54
C SER A 56 -1.54 6.49 -6.72
N ALA A 57 -0.65 7.11 -7.49
CA ALA A 57 -0.69 8.53 -7.80
C ALA A 57 -1.99 8.91 -8.52
N ARG A 58 -2.46 8.08 -9.46
CA ARG A 58 -3.73 8.30 -10.16
C ARG A 58 -4.94 8.26 -9.25
N LEU A 59 -4.96 7.37 -8.25
CA LEU A 59 -6.02 7.34 -7.24
C LEU A 59 -6.08 8.66 -6.45
N ASP A 60 -4.93 9.32 -6.29
CA ASP A 60 -4.79 10.61 -5.61
C ASP A 60 -4.82 11.81 -6.58
N GLY A 61 -5.32 11.60 -7.80
CA GLY A 61 -5.60 12.67 -8.78
C GLY A 61 -4.45 13.06 -9.71
N SER A 62 -3.28 12.43 -9.60
CA SER A 62 -2.18 12.64 -10.55
C SER A 62 -2.58 12.23 -11.97
N ARG A 63 -2.19 13.06 -12.94
CA ARG A 63 -2.35 12.77 -14.39
C ARG A 63 -1.03 12.37 -15.06
N ALA A 64 0.05 12.29 -14.29
CA ALA A 64 1.39 12.02 -14.81
C ALA A 64 1.49 10.62 -15.40
N THR A 65 2.20 10.52 -16.52
CA THR A 65 2.68 9.28 -17.12
C THR A 65 3.92 8.77 -16.40
N ALA A 66 4.30 7.50 -16.64
CA ALA A 66 5.52 6.93 -16.06
C ALA A 66 6.80 7.67 -16.50
N GLU A 67 6.80 8.28 -17.70
CA GLU A 67 7.94 9.08 -18.20
C GLU A 67 8.02 10.45 -17.53
N GLU A 68 6.89 11.14 -17.37
CA GLU A 68 6.83 12.42 -16.63
C GLU A 68 7.20 12.24 -15.15
N LEU A 69 6.83 11.09 -14.58
CA LEU A 69 7.24 10.66 -13.25
C LEU A 69 8.75 10.55 -13.08
N ARG A 70 9.46 9.99 -14.07
CA ARG A 70 10.93 9.91 -14.05
C ARG A 70 11.59 11.28 -14.19
N ALA A 71 10.90 12.25 -14.80
CA ALA A 71 11.35 13.64 -14.90
C ALA A 71 11.05 14.48 -13.65
N GLY A 72 10.27 13.96 -12.69
CA GLY A 72 10.05 14.60 -11.38
C GLY A 72 9.07 15.77 -11.36
N SER A 73 8.14 15.85 -12.33
CA SER A 73 7.27 17.03 -12.52
C SER A 73 6.00 17.05 -11.64
N ASP A 74 5.61 15.94 -11.03
CA ASP A 74 4.38 15.83 -10.23
C ASP A 74 4.70 15.43 -8.77
N PRO A 75 4.38 16.28 -7.77
CA PRO A 75 4.69 16.02 -6.37
C PRO A 75 3.92 14.82 -5.77
N VAL A 76 2.67 14.58 -6.20
CA VAL A 76 1.86 13.43 -5.76
C VAL A 76 2.49 12.15 -6.31
N ALA A 77 2.88 12.21 -7.57
CA ALA A 77 3.50 11.08 -8.25
C ALA A 77 4.89 10.77 -7.65
N ALA A 78 5.68 11.80 -7.33
CA ALA A 78 6.96 11.64 -6.62
C ALA A 78 6.78 11.03 -5.22
N ALA A 79 5.73 11.42 -4.49
CA ALA A 79 5.39 10.82 -3.20
C ALA A 79 5.01 9.34 -3.33
N ALA A 80 4.19 9.00 -4.33
CA ALA A 80 3.82 7.62 -4.62
C ALA A 80 5.04 6.75 -4.96
N VAL A 81 6.01 7.27 -5.72
CA VAL A 81 7.27 6.57 -6.03
C VAL A 81 8.12 6.35 -4.77
N ARG A 82 8.29 7.37 -3.91
CA ARG A 82 9.02 7.21 -2.65
C ARG A 82 8.40 6.15 -1.74
N LEU A 83 7.06 6.17 -1.62
CA LEU A 83 6.32 5.17 -0.85
C LEU A 83 6.51 3.77 -1.41
N ASN A 84 6.24 3.57 -2.72
CA ASN A 84 6.32 2.26 -3.35
C ASN A 84 7.73 1.68 -3.32
N GLY A 85 8.76 2.51 -3.49
CA GLY A 85 10.16 2.11 -3.36
C GLY A 85 10.56 1.56 -1.99
N GLN A 86 9.79 1.84 -0.93
CA GLN A 86 10.02 1.32 0.43
C GLN A 86 9.01 0.25 0.86
N LEU A 87 7.98 -0.08 0.07
CA LEU A 87 6.92 -1.01 0.52
C LEU A 87 7.47 -2.37 0.93
N LEU A 88 8.38 -2.95 0.15
CA LEU A 88 8.92 -4.28 0.42
C LEU A 88 9.72 -4.34 1.74
N SER A 89 10.39 -3.24 2.14
CA SER A 89 11.14 -3.21 3.40
C SER A 89 10.22 -3.05 4.63
N LEU A 90 8.96 -2.63 4.43
CA LEU A 90 7.97 -2.49 5.50
C LEU A 90 7.20 -3.79 5.79
N VAL A 91 7.24 -4.78 4.89
CA VAL A 91 6.57 -6.09 5.07
C VAL A 91 6.92 -6.77 6.42
N PRO A 92 8.19 -6.89 6.84
CA PRO A 92 8.47 -7.48 8.15
C PRO A 92 8.05 -6.58 9.32
N VAL A 93 7.93 -5.26 9.11
CA VAL A 93 7.55 -4.30 10.15
C VAL A 93 6.06 -4.37 10.44
N ILE A 94 5.22 -4.49 9.40
CA ILE A 94 3.75 -4.45 9.58
C ILE A 94 3.24 -5.58 10.49
N GLY A 95 3.87 -6.76 10.44
CA GLY A 95 3.50 -7.90 11.29
C GLY A 95 3.96 -7.78 12.75
N ARG A 96 4.92 -6.89 13.05
CA ARG A 96 5.47 -6.69 14.40
C ARG A 96 5.00 -5.39 15.05
N SER A 97 5.01 -4.30 14.29
CA SER A 97 4.71 -2.94 14.74
C SER A 97 3.91 -2.23 13.64
N PRO A 98 2.62 -2.58 13.47
CA PRO A 98 1.78 -2.06 12.38
C PRO A 98 1.67 -0.54 12.41
N MET A 99 1.53 0.05 13.60
CA MET A 99 1.44 1.51 13.77
C MET A 99 2.72 2.21 13.31
N GLN A 100 3.90 1.63 13.55
CA GLN A 100 5.15 2.20 13.07
C GLN A 100 5.27 2.08 11.53
N ALA A 101 4.82 0.97 10.95
CA ALA A 101 4.78 0.81 9.50
C ALA A 101 3.85 1.85 8.86
N LEU A 102 2.65 2.06 9.42
CA LEU A 102 1.69 3.06 8.96
C LEU A 102 2.24 4.49 9.09
N ALA A 103 2.84 4.83 10.23
CA ALA A 103 3.48 6.13 10.45
C ALA A 103 4.60 6.39 9.42
N ARG A 104 5.40 5.36 9.10
CA ARG A 104 6.44 5.44 8.06
C ARG A 104 5.86 5.60 6.66
N MET A 105 4.80 4.86 6.31
CA MET A 105 4.13 5.03 5.02
C MET A 105 3.59 6.45 4.87
N HIS A 106 2.96 6.98 5.92
CA HIS A 106 2.46 8.36 5.93
C HIS A 106 3.59 9.38 5.74
N SER A 107 4.74 9.21 6.41
CA SER A 107 5.84 10.16 6.25
C SER A 107 6.49 10.13 4.87
N LEU A 108 6.46 8.99 4.17
CA LEU A 108 6.92 8.89 2.78
C LEU A 108 5.97 9.56 1.79
N ALA A 109 4.67 9.43 2.05
CA ALA A 109 3.60 9.99 1.23
C ALA A 109 3.36 11.49 1.47
N ALA A 110 3.74 11.99 2.65
CA ALA A 110 3.52 13.39 3.00
C ALA A 110 4.25 14.36 2.05
N PRO A 111 3.67 15.55 1.79
CA PRO A 111 4.37 16.66 1.16
C PRO A 111 5.66 16.98 1.91
N GLN A 112 6.72 17.34 1.18
CA GLN A 112 8.04 17.60 1.78
C GLN A 112 8.06 18.87 2.65
N ASP A 113 7.11 19.77 2.42
CA ASP A 113 6.89 21.02 3.13
C ASP A 113 5.82 20.92 4.23
N ALA A 114 5.27 19.71 4.47
CA ALA A 114 4.28 19.51 5.52
C ALA A 114 4.86 19.80 6.92
N PRO A 115 4.09 20.43 7.83
CA PRO A 115 4.53 20.68 9.20
C PRO A 115 4.95 19.39 9.91
N SER A 116 6.13 19.38 10.52
CA SER A 116 6.72 18.16 11.11
C SER A 116 5.88 17.52 12.22
N ASP A 117 5.02 18.29 12.87
CA ASP A 117 4.09 17.86 13.91
C ASP A 117 2.84 17.14 13.36
N GLU A 118 2.53 17.33 12.07
CA GLU A 118 1.40 16.70 11.37
C GLU A 118 1.77 15.40 10.62
N VAL A 119 3.07 15.13 10.42
CA VAL A 119 3.55 14.01 9.60
C VAL A 119 3.80 12.75 10.43
N GLY A 120 3.21 11.63 10.01
CA GLY A 120 3.45 10.31 10.62
C GLY A 120 2.67 10.07 11.90
N ARG A 121 1.80 11.01 12.29
CA ARG A 121 0.85 10.84 13.40
C ARG A 121 -0.57 10.72 12.85
N PRO A 122 -1.39 9.78 13.37
CA PRO A 122 -2.81 9.79 13.07
C PRO A 122 -3.39 11.14 13.49
N ARG A 123 -4.10 11.83 12.60
CA ARG A 123 -4.77 13.09 12.93
C ARG A 123 -5.74 12.84 14.08
N GLY A 124 -5.59 13.60 15.16
CA GLY A 124 -6.43 13.51 16.35
C GLY A 124 -7.83 14.03 16.06
N ALA A 125 -8.64 13.28 15.33
CA ALA A 125 -10.08 13.42 15.45
C ALA A 125 -10.49 12.93 16.85
N PRO A 126 -11.39 13.64 17.58
CA PRO A 126 -11.87 13.18 18.88
C PRO A 126 -12.35 11.73 18.78
N GLY A 127 -11.69 10.82 19.51
CA GLY A 127 -12.00 9.38 19.53
C GLY A 127 -11.07 8.45 18.74
N VAL A 128 -10.19 8.96 17.86
CA VAL A 128 -9.24 8.11 17.08
C VAL A 128 -7.96 7.86 17.87
N ALA A 129 -7.41 8.88 18.53
CA ALA A 129 -6.19 8.75 19.35
C ALA A 129 -6.39 7.92 20.63
N ALA A 130 -7.64 7.73 21.07
CA ALA A 130 -7.97 6.99 22.29
C ALA A 130 -8.15 5.47 22.07
N ARG A 131 -8.08 5.00 20.82
CA ARG A 131 -8.36 3.61 20.43
C ARG A 131 -7.18 2.91 19.74
N LEU A 132 -6.04 3.59 19.63
CA LEU A 132 -4.76 3.07 19.12
C LEU A 132 -3.80 2.90 20.29
#